data_AF-A0AAV3BAA6-F1
#
_entry.id   AF-A0AAV3BAA6-F1
#
_cell.length_a   1.000
_cell.length_b   1.000
_cell.length_c   1.000
_cell.angle_alpha   90.00
_cell.angle_beta   90.00
_cell.angle_gamma   90.00
#
_symmetry.space_group_name_H-M   'P 1'
#
loop_
_entity.id
_entity.type
_entity.pdbx_description
1 polymer ?
#
loop_
_entity_poly.entity_id
_entity_poly.type
_entity_poly.pdbx_seq_one_letter_code
_entity_poly.pdbx_strand_id
1 'polypeptide(L)'
;MAWYRSGTVTSEAAQNIVTGTGTQWANNVMGVAPGMALFIPDSAGNTLIYEILAVDSNTQIRINGNIKESVADSSYAIMTTVSNSYSALARETSAQLAMYQQLLKNWQQITTGTGDVNIIAPDGSVVIIPSLNSLMPKSGGAFTGPVSMFHDATDPLEPVTFQQFKQTGGELATQMTQLASRTTTLEADAFTASRIANTPWIPLTLQNGWLPLQGYHNAIYRKINGVVYMEGVITGGTHADGTVIAILPDGYRPALDQVSVQPISGSTLGGITAQSRIALWTDGALRIYGITGNGDIGIKSSWVI
;
A
#
# COMPACT_ATOMS: atom_id res chain seq x y z
N MET A 1 -13.47 53.67 48.62
CA MET A 1 -14.04 54.22 49.87
C MET A 1 -14.99 53.18 50.46
N ALA A 2 -14.86 52.85 51.75
CA ALA A 2 -15.48 51.71 52.43
C ALA A 2 -16.98 51.87 52.81
N TRP A 3 -17.68 52.82 52.18
CA TRP A 3 -19.02 53.22 52.60
C TRP A 3 -19.93 53.42 51.39
N TYR A 4 -21.05 52.71 51.37
CA TYR A 4 -22.12 52.86 50.38
C TYR A 4 -23.24 53.75 50.93
N ARG A 5 -23.58 54.83 50.21
CA ARG A 5 -24.55 55.87 50.63
C ARG A 5 -25.50 56.34 49.52
N SER A 6 -25.55 55.62 48.40
CA SER A 6 -26.38 56.04 47.26
C SER A 6 -27.85 55.74 47.52
N GLY A 7 -28.71 56.73 47.37
CA GLY A 7 -30.16 56.61 47.57
C GLY A 7 -30.63 56.94 48.99
N THR A 8 -31.91 56.69 49.26
CA THR A 8 -32.57 56.85 50.57
C THR A 8 -33.21 55.55 51.02
N VAL A 9 -33.55 55.43 52.30
CA VAL A 9 -34.25 54.27 52.86
C VAL A 9 -35.56 54.63 53.54
N THR A 10 -36.53 53.74 53.40
CA THR A 10 -37.85 53.79 54.04
C THR A 10 -38.13 52.43 54.69
N SER A 11 -38.57 52.44 55.93
CA SER A 11 -38.95 51.23 56.67
C SER A 11 -39.95 51.55 57.77
N GLU A 12 -40.80 50.58 58.09
CA GLU A 12 -41.81 50.70 59.15
C GLU A 12 -41.29 50.11 60.47
N ALA A 13 -41.68 50.72 61.59
CA ALA A 13 -41.37 50.21 62.93
C ALA A 13 -41.88 48.76 63.09
N ALA A 14 -41.13 47.98 63.88
CA ALA A 14 -41.39 46.56 64.13
C ALA A 14 -41.37 45.65 62.88
N GLN A 15 -40.92 46.13 61.72
CA GLN A 15 -40.62 45.29 60.54
C GLN A 15 -39.12 45.01 60.43
N ASN A 16 -38.75 43.91 59.78
CA ASN A 16 -37.35 43.60 59.48
C ASN A 16 -36.95 43.94 58.03
N ILE A 17 -37.79 44.67 57.31
CA ILE A 17 -37.61 45.02 55.90
C ILE A 17 -37.22 46.50 55.79
N VAL A 18 -36.16 46.77 55.04
CA VAL A 18 -35.74 48.12 54.65
C VAL A 18 -35.84 48.24 53.14
N THR A 19 -36.58 49.25 52.69
CA THR A 19 -36.80 49.54 51.26
C THR A 19 -35.97 50.74 50.85
N GLY A 20 -35.22 50.61 49.76
CA GLY A 20 -34.35 51.66 49.22
C GLY A 20 -34.92 52.32 47.98
N THR A 21 -34.73 53.63 47.85
CA THR A 21 -35.03 54.40 46.63
C THR A 21 -33.70 54.86 46.01
N GLY A 22 -33.46 54.53 44.73
CA GLY A 22 -32.20 54.87 44.04
C GLY A 22 -30.99 54.05 44.53
N THR A 23 -31.24 52.92 45.20
CA THR A 23 -30.21 52.00 45.71
C THR A 23 -29.91 50.89 44.68
N GLN A 24 -28.71 50.32 44.76
CA GLN A 24 -28.26 49.18 43.94
C GLN A 24 -27.65 48.09 44.81
N TRP A 25 -28.36 47.65 45.85
CA TRP A 25 -27.82 46.74 46.87
C TRP A 25 -27.46 45.34 46.35
N ALA A 26 -28.18 44.83 45.34
CA ALA A 26 -27.86 43.55 44.71
C ALA A 26 -26.80 43.66 43.60
N ASN A 27 -26.34 44.88 43.27
CA ASN A 27 -25.24 45.06 42.33
C ASN A 27 -23.92 44.66 43.01
N ASN A 28 -23.31 43.59 42.52
CA ASN A 28 -22.04 43.06 43.03
C ASN A 28 -20.91 44.10 43.07
N VAL A 29 -20.94 45.14 42.22
CA VAL A 29 -19.94 46.21 42.20
C VAL A 29 -20.00 47.08 43.46
N MET A 30 -21.18 47.24 44.07
CA MET A 30 -21.36 48.08 45.25
C MET A 30 -20.96 47.38 46.56
N GLY A 31 -20.83 46.05 46.54
CA GLY A 31 -20.25 45.28 47.65
C GLY A 31 -21.09 45.21 48.93
N VAL A 32 -22.42 45.37 48.83
CA VAL A 32 -23.35 45.16 49.96
C VAL A 32 -23.66 43.67 50.08
N ALA A 33 -23.50 43.09 51.27
CA ALA A 33 -23.76 41.67 51.53
C ALA A 33 -24.36 41.42 52.92
N PRO A 34 -24.97 40.24 53.16
CA PRO A 34 -25.36 39.82 54.49
C PRO A 34 -24.20 39.84 55.49
N GLY A 35 -24.49 40.14 56.76
CA GLY A 35 -23.54 40.29 57.86
C GLY A 35 -22.90 41.68 57.98
N MET A 36 -23.23 42.62 57.09
CA MET A 36 -22.73 44.00 57.14
C MET A 36 -23.58 44.89 58.06
N ALA A 37 -22.97 45.94 58.60
CA ALA A 37 -23.65 46.93 59.42
C ALA A 37 -24.30 48.03 58.54
N LEU A 38 -25.61 48.21 58.73
CA LEU A 38 -26.45 49.27 58.19
C LEU A 38 -26.64 50.35 59.26
N PHE A 39 -26.36 51.60 58.88
CA PHE A 39 -26.48 52.77 59.73
C PHE A 39 -27.61 53.65 59.23
N ILE A 40 -28.60 53.92 60.08
CA ILE A 40 -29.75 54.78 59.79
C ILE A 40 -29.86 55.82 60.93
N PRO A 41 -29.87 57.13 60.63
CA PRO A 41 -30.16 58.14 61.62
C PRO A 41 -31.64 58.13 62.01
N ASP A 42 -31.91 58.24 63.31
CA ASP A 42 -33.26 58.44 63.85
C ASP A 42 -33.70 59.91 63.74
N SER A 43 -34.97 60.16 64.08
CA SER A 43 -35.57 61.50 64.06
C SER A 43 -34.94 62.48 65.07
N ALA A 44 -34.19 61.97 66.06
CA ALA A 44 -33.49 62.72 67.10
C ALA A 44 -31.99 62.94 66.80
N GLY A 45 -31.48 62.44 65.67
CA GLY A 45 -30.09 62.57 65.23
C GLY A 45 -29.12 61.49 65.75
N ASN A 46 -29.59 60.46 66.45
CA ASN A 46 -28.77 59.30 66.82
C ASN A 46 -28.67 58.32 65.65
N THR A 47 -27.55 57.60 65.54
CA THR A 47 -27.39 56.56 64.51
C THR A 47 -27.75 55.19 65.07
N LEU A 48 -28.80 54.59 64.51
CA LEU A 48 -29.19 53.22 64.77
C LEU A 48 -28.39 52.28 63.86
N ILE A 49 -27.90 51.18 64.44
CA ILE A 49 -27.07 50.20 63.75
C ILE A 49 -27.82 48.88 63.69
N TYR A 50 -27.96 48.34 62.47
CA TYR A 50 -28.62 47.08 62.19
C TYR A 50 -27.67 46.16 61.41
N GLU A 51 -27.74 44.85 61.66
CA GLU A 51 -27.04 43.87 60.82
C GLU A 51 -27.92 43.51 59.62
N ILE A 52 -27.35 43.46 58.42
CA ILE A 52 -28.05 43.00 57.22
C ILE A 52 -28.15 41.47 57.26
N LEU A 53 -29.36 40.93 57.36
CA LEU A 53 -29.63 39.50 57.33
C LEU A 53 -29.64 38.95 55.90
N ALA A 54 -30.20 39.70 54.96
CA ALA A 54 -30.30 39.30 53.56
C ALA A 54 -30.38 40.51 52.62
N VAL A 55 -29.87 40.35 51.40
CA VAL A 55 -30.06 41.30 50.30
C VAL A 55 -31.00 40.64 49.30
N ASP A 56 -32.27 41.05 49.29
CA ASP A 56 -33.31 40.40 48.48
C ASP A 56 -33.37 41.01 47.06
N SER A 57 -33.06 42.31 46.91
CA SER A 57 -32.98 42.97 45.60
C SER A 57 -32.14 44.27 45.65
N ASN A 58 -32.06 45.00 44.52
CA ASN A 58 -31.41 46.31 44.47
C ASN A 58 -32.00 47.35 45.45
N THR A 59 -33.26 47.17 45.84
CA THR A 59 -34.05 48.11 46.62
C THR A 59 -34.68 47.50 47.86
N GLN A 60 -34.32 46.26 48.22
CA GLN A 60 -34.85 45.62 49.42
C GLN A 60 -33.77 44.78 50.12
N ILE A 61 -33.60 45.05 51.41
CA ILE A 61 -32.79 44.23 52.33
C ILE A 61 -33.63 43.86 53.54
N ARG A 62 -33.29 42.73 54.16
CA ARG A 62 -33.78 42.36 55.48
C ARG A 62 -32.69 42.53 56.51
N ILE A 63 -33.06 43.02 57.69
CA ILE A 63 -32.15 43.18 58.82
C ILE A 63 -32.36 42.08 59.86
N ASN A 64 -31.34 41.86 60.70
CA ASN A 64 -31.43 41.02 61.88
C ASN A 64 -32.10 41.82 63.01
N GLY A 65 -33.21 41.31 63.54
CA GLY A 65 -34.10 42.07 64.41
C GLY A 65 -35.09 42.96 63.63
N ASN A 66 -35.68 43.94 64.32
CA ASN A 66 -36.74 44.78 63.76
C ASN A 66 -36.38 46.26 63.90
N ILE A 67 -36.85 47.07 62.94
CA ILE A 67 -36.69 48.52 62.93
C ILE A 67 -37.35 49.12 64.17
N LYS A 68 -36.61 49.99 64.86
CA LYS A 68 -37.04 50.56 66.15
C LYS A 68 -38.08 51.66 65.97
N GLU A 69 -37.89 52.49 64.94
CA GLU A 69 -38.74 53.64 64.63
C GLU A 69 -38.90 53.71 63.10
N SER A 70 -40.11 54.02 62.62
CA SER A 70 -40.35 54.17 61.18
C SER A 70 -39.52 55.32 60.62
N VAL A 71 -38.88 55.09 59.48
CA VAL A 71 -38.15 56.11 58.74
C VAL A 71 -38.68 56.20 57.32
N ALA A 72 -38.75 57.41 56.78
CA ALA A 72 -39.16 57.67 55.41
C ALA A 72 -38.10 58.55 54.73
N ASP A 73 -37.64 58.13 53.56
CA ASP A 73 -36.62 58.82 52.75
C ASP A 73 -35.37 59.26 53.53
N SER A 74 -34.97 58.46 54.52
CA SER A 74 -33.83 58.78 55.38
C SER A 74 -32.51 58.48 54.68
N SER A 75 -31.48 59.28 54.99
CA SER A 75 -30.10 58.99 54.59
C SER A 75 -29.60 57.74 55.31
N TYR A 76 -28.68 56.99 54.72
CA TYR A 76 -28.11 55.83 55.37
C TYR A 76 -26.66 55.63 54.93
N ALA A 77 -25.97 54.73 55.63
CA ALA A 77 -24.67 54.27 55.20
C ALA A 77 -24.53 52.77 55.47
N ILE A 78 -23.90 52.04 54.56
CA ILE A 78 -23.50 50.64 54.78
C ILE A 78 -21.97 50.60 54.73
N MET A 79 -21.37 50.03 55.77
CA MET A 79 -19.92 49.80 55.76
C MET A 79 -19.64 48.58 54.88
N THR A 80 -19.09 48.82 53.70
CA THR A 80 -18.72 47.76 52.75
C THR A 80 -17.27 47.37 52.96
N THR A 81 -16.93 46.13 52.63
CA THR A 81 -15.52 45.74 52.54
C THR A 81 -14.90 46.53 51.39
N VAL A 82 -13.76 47.18 51.65
CA VAL A 82 -13.03 47.92 50.62
C VAL A 82 -12.78 47.04 49.40
N SER A 83 -12.89 47.63 48.21
CA SER A 83 -12.11 47.20 47.04
C SER A 83 -10.68 46.87 47.53
N ASN A 84 -10.27 45.59 47.46
CA ASN A 84 -9.05 44.96 48.01
C ASN A 84 -9.20 44.10 49.30
N SER A 85 -10.39 43.65 49.70
CA SER A 85 -10.54 42.63 50.76
C SER A 85 -10.04 41.24 50.32
N TYR A 86 -9.44 40.46 51.25
CA TYR A 86 -9.04 39.05 51.02
C TYR A 86 -10.19 38.20 50.46
N SER A 87 -11.45 38.50 50.79
CA SER A 87 -12.62 37.80 50.25
C SER A 87 -12.94 38.15 48.79
N ALA A 88 -12.72 39.40 48.38
CA ALA A 88 -12.86 39.82 46.98
C ALA A 88 -11.75 39.20 46.12
N LEU A 89 -10.52 39.24 46.63
CA LEU A 89 -9.39 38.53 46.03
C LEU A 89 -9.66 37.03 45.93
N ALA A 90 -10.21 36.39 46.97
CA ALA A 90 -10.54 34.96 46.94
C ALA A 90 -11.60 34.63 45.88
N ARG A 91 -12.62 35.50 45.71
CA ARG A 91 -13.65 35.32 44.68
C ARG A 91 -13.10 35.51 43.27
N GLU A 92 -12.30 36.56 43.05
CA GLU A 92 -11.64 36.81 41.77
C GLU A 92 -10.65 35.69 41.43
N THR A 93 -9.83 35.26 42.40
CA THR A 93 -8.87 34.16 42.23
C THR A 93 -9.60 32.84 41.95
N SER A 94 -10.73 32.57 42.60
CA SER A 94 -11.52 31.36 42.35
C SER A 94 -12.17 31.37 40.97
N ALA A 95 -12.70 32.52 40.54
CA ALA A 95 -13.24 32.68 39.19
C ALA A 95 -12.13 32.52 38.13
N GLN A 96 -10.96 33.10 38.38
CA GLN A 96 -9.80 32.97 37.50
C GLN A 96 -9.31 31.52 37.42
N LEU A 97 -9.27 30.80 38.55
CA LEU A 97 -8.91 29.37 38.59
C LEU A 97 -9.93 28.51 37.84
N ALA A 98 -11.23 28.78 37.99
CA ALA A 98 -12.27 28.08 37.25
C ALA A 98 -12.12 28.29 35.72
N MET A 99 -11.80 29.52 35.31
CA MET A 99 -11.49 29.81 33.90
C MET A 99 -10.26 29.03 33.41
N TYR A 100 -9.17 28.99 34.19
CA TYR A 100 -7.98 28.21 33.83
C TYR A 100 -8.26 26.71 33.72
N GLN A 101 -9.04 26.13 34.64
CA GLN A 101 -9.44 24.73 34.56
C GLN A 101 -10.25 24.42 33.31
N GLN A 102 -11.16 25.33 32.91
CA GLN A 102 -11.93 25.17 31.69
C GLN A 102 -11.04 25.26 30.45
N LEU A 103 -10.09 26.20 30.42
CA LEU A 103 -9.13 26.33 29.32
C LEU A 103 -8.33 25.03 29.14
N LEU A 104 -7.85 24.43 30.23
CA LEU A 104 -7.12 23.16 30.20
C LEU A 104 -7.98 22.00 29.66
N LYS A 105 -9.25 21.92 30.08
CA LYS A 105 -10.19 20.93 29.54
C LYS A 105 -10.42 21.12 28.04
N ASN A 106 -10.62 22.35 27.60
CA ASN A 106 -10.81 22.65 26.18
C ASN A 106 -9.56 22.25 25.37
N TRP A 107 -8.35 22.55 25.86
CA TRP A 107 -7.09 22.12 25.22
C TRP A 107 -6.96 20.59 25.14
N GLN A 108 -7.36 19.88 26.20
CA GLN A 108 -7.37 18.42 26.17
C GLN A 108 -8.32 17.89 25.10
N GLN A 109 -9.53 18.47 24.97
CA GLN A 109 -10.49 18.05 23.94
C GLN A 109 -10.00 18.36 22.53
N ILE A 110 -9.38 19.53 22.31
CA ILE A 110 -8.79 19.88 21.01
C ILE A 110 -7.69 18.87 20.62
N THR A 111 -6.82 18.50 21.55
CA THR A 111 -5.64 17.67 21.24
C THR A 111 -5.92 16.17 21.21
N THR A 112 -6.87 15.69 22.01
CA THR A 112 -7.12 14.24 22.19
C THR A 112 -8.54 13.79 21.85
N GLY A 113 -9.48 14.72 21.75
CA GLY A 113 -10.87 14.42 21.42
C GLY A 113 -11.06 13.91 19.99
N THR A 114 -12.28 13.52 19.68
CA THR A 114 -12.70 13.01 18.37
C THR A 114 -13.80 13.92 17.81
N GLY A 115 -13.66 14.34 16.56
CA GLY A 115 -14.63 15.22 15.89
C GLY A 115 -14.52 16.69 16.30
N ASP A 116 -15.61 17.43 16.17
CA ASP A 116 -15.66 18.86 16.47
C ASP A 116 -15.79 19.13 17.98
N VAL A 117 -15.02 20.11 18.47
CA VAL A 117 -15.00 20.55 19.86
C VAL A 117 -15.70 21.91 19.97
N ASN A 118 -16.75 21.96 20.79
CA ASN A 118 -17.49 23.19 21.06
C ASN A 118 -16.88 23.93 22.26
N ILE A 119 -16.30 25.10 22.02
CA ILE A 119 -15.70 25.95 23.04
C ILE A 119 -16.64 27.12 23.31
N ILE A 120 -17.06 27.27 24.57
CA ILE A 120 -17.85 28.42 25.02
C ILE A 120 -16.88 29.49 25.51
N ALA A 121 -16.85 30.64 24.83
CA ALA A 121 -16.06 31.78 25.23
C ALA A 121 -16.69 32.50 26.45
N PRO A 122 -15.93 33.32 27.19
CA PRO A 122 -16.43 34.01 28.38
C PRO A 122 -17.59 34.98 28.10
N ASP A 123 -17.77 35.42 26.86
CA ASP A 123 -18.88 36.25 26.38
C ASP A 123 -20.15 35.43 26.02
N GLY A 124 -20.11 34.11 26.17
CA GLY A 124 -21.20 33.18 25.85
C GLY A 124 -21.24 32.71 24.40
N SER A 125 -20.34 33.19 23.54
CA SER A 125 -20.26 32.71 22.15
C SER A 125 -19.70 31.30 22.06
N VAL A 126 -20.12 30.53 21.04
CA VAL A 126 -19.64 29.17 20.79
C VAL A 126 -18.72 29.18 19.58
N VAL A 127 -17.49 28.72 19.75
CA VAL A 127 -16.52 28.51 18.68
C VAL A 127 -16.36 27.01 18.49
N ILE A 128 -16.58 26.53 17.26
CA ILE A 128 -16.42 25.13 16.89
C ILE A 128 -15.02 24.95 16.29
N ILE A 129 -14.20 24.09 16.91
CA ILE A 129 -12.86 23.77 16.43
C ILE A 129 -12.75 22.26 16.23
N PRO A 130 -12.37 21.79 15.03
CA PRO A 130 -12.09 20.37 14.82
C PRO A 130 -10.94 19.89 15.72
N SER A 131 -11.07 18.71 16.33
CA SER A 131 -9.98 18.12 17.10
C SER A 131 -8.78 17.76 16.21
N LEU A 132 -7.58 17.71 16.78
CA LEU A 132 -6.36 17.36 16.07
C LEU A 132 -6.43 15.96 15.44
N ASN A 133 -7.03 15.00 16.15
CA ASN A 133 -7.27 13.65 15.62
C ASN A 133 -8.24 13.65 14.43
N SER A 134 -9.16 14.63 14.37
CA SER A 134 -10.08 14.79 13.23
C SER A 134 -9.40 15.43 12.02
N LEU A 135 -8.49 16.39 12.25
CA LEU A 135 -7.71 17.04 11.18
C LEU A 135 -6.63 16.13 10.60
N MET A 136 -6.03 15.26 11.43
CA MET A 136 -4.99 14.33 11.02
C MET A 136 -5.25 12.94 11.60
N PRO A 137 -6.14 12.16 10.97
CA PRO A 137 -6.40 10.79 11.42
C PRO A 137 -5.14 9.94 11.29
N LYS A 138 -4.79 9.18 12.34
CA LYS A 138 -3.65 8.24 12.32
C LYS A 138 -3.84 7.11 11.30
N SER A 139 -5.08 6.83 10.89
CA SER A 139 -5.42 5.89 9.82
C SER A 139 -5.09 6.41 8.42
N GLY A 140 -4.61 7.66 8.29
CA GLY A 140 -4.41 8.34 7.02
C GLY A 140 -5.67 9.05 6.52
N GLY A 141 -5.52 9.82 5.44
CA GLY A 141 -6.59 10.60 4.80
C GLY A 141 -6.20 11.04 3.39
N ALA A 142 -7.17 11.62 2.67
CA ALA A 142 -6.95 12.19 1.34
C ALA A 142 -6.79 13.72 1.45
N PHE A 143 -5.71 14.28 0.91
CA PHE A 143 -5.61 15.73 0.72
C PHE A 143 -6.52 16.15 -0.43
N THR A 144 -7.53 16.97 -0.14
CA THR A 144 -8.42 17.54 -1.15
C THR A 144 -8.04 19.00 -1.41
N GLY A 145 -7.93 19.39 -2.68
CA GLY A 145 -7.50 20.74 -3.10
C GLY A 145 -6.09 20.79 -3.72
N PRO A 146 -5.67 21.94 -4.26
CA PRO A 146 -4.35 22.12 -4.85
C PRO A 146 -3.26 22.09 -3.76
N VAL A 147 -2.29 21.20 -3.92
CA VAL A 147 -1.08 21.15 -3.08
C VAL A 147 -0.05 22.11 -3.67
N SER A 148 0.29 23.17 -2.93
CA SER A 148 1.35 24.13 -3.31
C SER A 148 2.65 23.78 -2.59
N MET A 149 3.70 23.47 -3.33
CA MET A 149 5.03 23.21 -2.79
C MET A 149 5.87 24.49 -2.88
N PHE A 150 6.37 25.00 -1.75
CA PHE A 150 7.04 26.31 -1.64
C PHE A 150 8.56 26.26 -1.87
N HIS A 151 9.06 25.17 -2.42
CA HIS A 151 10.43 25.02 -2.88
C HIS A 151 10.46 24.24 -4.17
N ASP A 152 11.55 24.40 -4.91
CA ASP A 152 11.69 23.77 -6.20
C ASP A 152 11.87 22.26 -6.05
N ALA A 153 10.87 21.50 -6.49
CA ALA A 153 10.96 20.06 -6.63
C ALA A 153 11.64 19.65 -7.96
N THR A 154 12.35 20.58 -8.63
CA THR A 154 13.15 20.30 -9.83
C THR A 154 14.58 19.85 -9.54
N ASP A 155 15.09 20.01 -8.31
CA ASP A 155 16.37 19.41 -7.86
C ASP A 155 16.21 18.21 -6.88
N PRO A 156 15.38 17.19 -7.15
CA PRO A 156 15.60 15.88 -6.56
C PRO A 156 17.01 15.43 -6.91
N LEU A 157 17.70 14.76 -5.99
CA LEU A 157 18.84 13.95 -6.38
C LEU A 157 18.31 12.85 -7.31
N GLU A 158 18.44 13.07 -8.62
CA GLU A 158 17.92 12.25 -9.72
C GLU A 158 16.37 12.24 -9.88
N PRO A 159 15.75 13.34 -10.35
CA PRO A 159 14.32 13.36 -10.65
C PRO A 159 14.04 12.51 -11.90
N VAL A 160 13.32 11.41 -11.73
CA VAL A 160 12.72 10.70 -12.86
C VAL A 160 11.36 11.36 -13.13
N THR A 161 11.23 12.04 -14.26
CA THR A 161 9.93 12.55 -14.69
C THR A 161 8.94 11.39 -14.88
N PHE A 162 7.65 11.63 -14.67
CA PHE A 162 6.63 10.61 -14.93
C PHE A 162 6.65 10.10 -16.38
N GLN A 163 7.08 10.95 -17.33
CA GLN A 163 7.33 10.56 -18.71
C GLN A 163 8.53 9.62 -18.85
N GLN A 164 9.65 9.92 -18.18
CA GLN A 164 10.83 9.04 -18.16
C GLN A 164 10.49 7.69 -17.50
N PHE A 165 9.77 7.68 -16.38
CA PHE A 165 9.31 6.42 -15.75
C PHE A 165 8.43 5.59 -16.69
N LYS A 166 7.50 6.23 -17.41
CA LYS A 166 6.66 5.56 -18.42
C LYS A 166 7.46 5.07 -19.62
N GLN A 167 8.45 5.83 -20.07
CA GLN A 167 9.35 5.45 -21.16
C GLN A 167 10.19 4.23 -20.77
N THR A 168 10.80 4.23 -19.57
CA THR A 168 11.57 3.09 -19.05
C THR A 168 10.70 1.83 -18.90
N GLY A 169 9.45 1.98 -18.45
CA GLY A 169 8.49 0.87 -18.42
C GLY A 169 8.16 0.31 -19.81
N GLY A 170 8.04 1.18 -20.82
CA GLY A 170 7.83 0.78 -22.21
C GLY A 170 9.05 0.11 -22.87
N GLU A 171 10.25 0.59 -22.54
CA GLU A 171 11.51 -0.02 -22.98
C GLU A 171 11.70 -1.42 -22.42
N LEU A 172 11.42 -1.63 -21.13
CA LEU A 172 11.46 -2.95 -20.51
C LEU A 172 10.47 -3.92 -21.18
N ALA A 173 9.24 -3.49 -21.45
CA ALA A 173 8.24 -4.32 -22.14
C ALA A 173 8.69 -4.70 -23.56
N THR A 174 9.35 -3.77 -24.25
CA THR A 174 9.93 -4.00 -25.59
C THR A 174 11.08 -5.01 -25.50
N GLN A 175 11.99 -4.85 -24.55
CA GLN A 175 13.10 -5.79 -24.31
C GLN A 175 12.59 -7.19 -23.96
N MET A 176 11.55 -7.32 -23.13
CA MET A 176 10.94 -8.61 -22.80
C MET A 176 10.34 -9.27 -24.04
N THR A 177 9.68 -8.51 -24.91
CA THR A 177 9.11 -9.03 -26.17
C THR A 177 10.21 -9.48 -27.13
N GLN A 178 11.29 -8.70 -27.26
CA GLN A 178 12.45 -9.08 -28.06
C GLN A 178 13.13 -10.34 -27.50
N LEU A 179 13.28 -10.44 -26.18
CA LEU A 179 13.86 -11.62 -25.54
C LEU A 179 12.98 -12.86 -25.75
N ALA A 180 11.66 -12.74 -25.60
CA ALA A 180 10.72 -13.83 -25.87
C ALA A 180 10.82 -14.30 -27.33
N SER A 181 10.89 -13.37 -28.28
CA SER A 181 11.11 -13.69 -29.69
C SER A 181 12.43 -14.44 -29.91
N ARG A 182 13.53 -13.97 -29.31
CA ARG A 182 14.83 -14.64 -29.40
C ARG A 182 14.80 -16.05 -28.80
N THR A 183 14.12 -16.25 -27.68
CA THR A 183 13.95 -17.58 -27.08
C THR A 183 13.19 -18.50 -28.03
N THR A 184 12.08 -18.05 -28.61
CA THR A 184 11.32 -18.88 -29.58
C THR A 184 12.14 -19.25 -30.82
N THR A 185 12.97 -18.34 -31.35
CA THR A 185 13.85 -18.66 -32.48
C THR A 185 14.93 -19.66 -32.09
N LEU A 186 15.52 -19.51 -30.91
CA LEU A 186 16.54 -20.45 -30.43
C LEU A 186 15.95 -21.83 -30.18
N GLU A 187 14.74 -21.93 -29.64
CA GLU A 187 14.05 -23.22 -29.45
C GLU A 187 13.73 -23.90 -30.78
N ALA A 188 13.36 -23.13 -31.82
CA ALA A 188 13.09 -23.65 -33.16
C ALA A 188 14.36 -24.16 -33.87
N ASP A 189 15.50 -23.49 -33.67
CA ASP A 189 16.79 -23.89 -34.25
C ASP A 189 17.53 -24.92 -33.39
N ALA A 190 17.15 -25.07 -32.11
CA ALA A 190 17.84 -25.96 -31.19
C ALA A 190 17.72 -27.44 -31.60
N PHE A 191 18.86 -28.11 -31.52
CA PHE A 191 18.98 -29.55 -31.67
C PHE A 191 18.80 -30.24 -30.32
N THR A 192 17.54 -30.32 -29.85
CA THR A 192 17.23 -30.85 -28.52
C THR A 192 17.18 -32.39 -28.51
N ALA A 193 17.47 -33.00 -27.35
CA ALA A 193 17.36 -34.45 -27.17
C ALA A 193 15.97 -35.00 -27.55
N SER A 194 14.91 -34.22 -27.28
CA SER A 194 13.54 -34.55 -27.67
C SER A 194 13.38 -34.60 -29.19
N ARG A 195 13.91 -33.63 -29.94
CA ARG A 195 13.83 -33.65 -31.42
C ARG A 195 14.59 -34.82 -32.03
N ILE A 196 15.75 -35.18 -31.48
CA ILE A 196 16.53 -36.36 -31.91
C ILE A 196 15.73 -37.64 -31.68
N ALA A 197 15.14 -37.79 -30.50
CA ALA A 197 14.35 -38.97 -30.13
C ALA A 197 13.08 -39.09 -30.98
N ASN A 198 12.41 -37.96 -31.26
CA ASN A 198 11.15 -37.91 -32.00
C ASN A 198 11.31 -37.83 -33.53
N THR A 199 12.54 -37.74 -34.05
CA THR A 199 12.77 -37.80 -35.50
C THR A 199 12.48 -39.22 -35.99
N PRO A 200 11.46 -39.43 -36.84
CA PRO A 200 10.99 -40.76 -37.20
C PRO A 200 12.01 -41.51 -38.05
N TRP A 201 12.07 -42.82 -37.84
CA TRP A 201 12.75 -43.74 -38.75
C TRP A 201 11.86 -44.08 -39.94
N ILE A 202 12.45 -44.09 -41.13
CA ILE A 202 11.76 -44.36 -42.39
C ILE A 202 12.25 -45.73 -42.90
N PRO A 203 11.36 -46.66 -43.29
CA PRO A 203 11.74 -47.92 -43.91
C PRO A 203 12.52 -47.72 -45.21
N LEU A 204 13.62 -48.46 -45.37
CA LEU A 204 14.41 -48.49 -46.59
C LEU A 204 13.73 -49.39 -47.62
N THR A 205 13.48 -48.87 -48.83
CA THR A 205 12.94 -49.67 -49.94
C THR A 205 14.07 -50.48 -50.58
N LEU A 206 14.16 -51.76 -50.20
CA LEU A 206 15.18 -52.68 -50.70
C LEU A 206 14.90 -53.12 -52.14
N GLN A 207 15.97 -53.36 -52.90
CA GLN A 207 15.96 -53.72 -54.33
C GLN A 207 16.80 -54.98 -54.58
N ASN A 208 16.80 -55.49 -55.81
CA ASN A 208 17.68 -56.59 -56.26
C ASN A 208 17.65 -57.85 -55.37
N GLY A 209 16.47 -58.16 -54.82
CA GLY A 209 16.22 -59.34 -53.99
C GLY A 209 16.61 -59.19 -52.52
N TRP A 210 17.13 -58.03 -52.09
CA TRP A 210 17.42 -57.78 -50.69
C TRP A 210 16.14 -57.69 -49.87
N LEU A 211 16.13 -58.37 -48.73
CA LEU A 211 15.02 -58.37 -47.77
C LEU A 211 15.55 -58.13 -46.35
N PRO A 212 14.75 -57.54 -45.44
CA PRO A 212 15.12 -57.45 -44.04
C PRO A 212 15.23 -58.85 -43.43
N LEU A 213 16.29 -59.10 -42.67
CA LEU A 213 16.47 -60.35 -41.94
C LEU A 213 15.48 -60.41 -40.77
N GLN A 214 14.72 -61.51 -40.69
CA GLN A 214 13.74 -61.71 -39.63
C GLN A 214 14.42 -61.83 -38.26
N GLY A 215 13.82 -61.24 -37.22
CA GLY A 215 14.37 -61.23 -35.85
C GLY A 215 15.42 -60.15 -35.58
N TYR A 216 15.76 -59.32 -36.57
CA TYR A 216 16.67 -58.17 -36.43
C TYR A 216 15.95 -56.85 -36.78
N HIS A 217 16.62 -55.73 -36.57
CA HIS A 217 16.11 -54.42 -37.00
C HIS A 217 15.87 -54.42 -38.51
N ASN A 218 14.69 -53.95 -38.91
CA ASN A 218 14.40 -53.65 -40.32
C ASN A 218 15.41 -52.63 -40.85
N ALA A 219 15.71 -52.70 -42.15
CA ALA A 219 16.48 -51.66 -42.82
C ALA A 219 15.69 -50.34 -42.78
N ILE A 220 16.20 -49.39 -42.01
CA ILE A 220 15.58 -48.09 -41.74
C ILE A 220 16.63 -46.98 -41.81
N TYR A 221 16.19 -45.77 -42.13
CA TYR A 221 17.04 -44.59 -42.15
C TYR A 221 16.34 -43.36 -41.58
N ARG A 222 17.11 -42.38 -41.12
CA ARG A 222 16.63 -41.05 -40.75
C ARG A 222 17.71 -40.00 -40.93
N LYS A 223 17.30 -38.74 -41.08
CA LYS A 223 18.21 -37.60 -41.19
C LYS A 223 18.12 -36.76 -39.94
N ILE A 224 19.25 -36.51 -39.32
CA ILE A 224 19.37 -35.75 -38.08
C ILE A 224 20.56 -34.82 -38.25
N ASN A 225 20.32 -33.50 -38.21
CA ASN A 225 21.34 -32.46 -38.32
C ASN A 225 22.34 -32.64 -39.48
N GLY A 226 21.84 -32.93 -40.69
CA GLY A 226 22.68 -33.14 -41.87
C GLY A 226 23.40 -34.49 -41.90
N VAL A 227 23.14 -35.40 -40.96
CA VAL A 227 23.69 -36.75 -40.96
C VAL A 227 22.56 -37.75 -41.21
N VAL A 228 22.72 -38.60 -42.21
CA VAL A 228 21.85 -39.74 -42.45
C VAL A 228 22.37 -40.92 -41.64
N TYR A 229 21.54 -41.41 -40.75
CA TYR A 229 21.77 -42.64 -39.99
C TYR A 229 20.99 -43.76 -40.65
N MET A 230 21.63 -44.91 -40.83
CA MET A 230 20.98 -46.14 -41.30
C MET A 230 21.27 -47.29 -40.36
N GLU A 231 20.23 -48.08 -40.10
CA GLU A 231 20.27 -49.24 -39.23
C GLU A 231 19.48 -50.39 -39.87
N GLY A 232 19.95 -51.62 -39.70
CA GLY A 232 19.20 -52.82 -40.05
C GLY A 232 20.10 -53.99 -40.44
N VAL A 233 19.49 -55.14 -40.68
CA VAL A 233 20.19 -56.32 -41.23
C VAL A 233 19.41 -56.82 -42.45
N ILE A 234 20.11 -57.07 -43.55
CA ILE A 234 19.51 -57.54 -44.81
C ILE A 234 20.11 -58.87 -45.26
N THR A 235 19.34 -59.62 -46.05
CA THR A 235 19.71 -60.95 -46.56
C THR A 235 19.11 -61.23 -47.95
N GLY A 236 19.62 -62.27 -48.62
CA GLY A 236 19.01 -62.87 -49.82
C GLY A 236 19.16 -62.16 -51.16
N GLY A 237 19.83 -61.00 -51.23
CA GLY A 237 19.93 -60.22 -52.47
C GLY A 237 21.07 -60.63 -53.42
N THR A 238 21.26 -59.84 -54.47
CA THR A 238 22.25 -60.09 -55.53
C THR A 238 23.67 -59.70 -55.09
N HIS A 239 24.66 -60.58 -55.32
CA HIS A 239 26.05 -60.46 -54.84
C HIS A 239 27.03 -59.91 -55.88
N ALA A 240 26.55 -59.38 -57.00
CA ALA A 240 27.44 -58.76 -57.97
C ALA A 240 27.97 -57.43 -57.41
N ASP A 241 29.26 -57.15 -57.62
CA ASP A 241 29.87 -55.88 -57.20
C ASP A 241 29.12 -54.68 -57.80
N GLY A 242 28.83 -53.68 -56.96
CA GLY A 242 28.10 -52.47 -57.35
C GLY A 242 26.59 -52.63 -57.38
N THR A 243 26.05 -53.77 -56.97
CA THR A 243 24.59 -53.98 -56.86
C THR A 243 23.96 -52.94 -55.94
N VAL A 244 22.83 -52.37 -56.39
CA VAL A 244 22.05 -51.40 -55.61
C VAL A 244 21.21 -52.15 -54.57
N ILE A 245 21.42 -51.84 -53.29
CA ILE A 245 20.58 -52.31 -52.18
C ILE A 245 19.28 -51.51 -52.12
N ALA A 246 19.38 -50.19 -52.23
CA ALA A 246 18.26 -49.26 -52.15
C ALA A 246 18.65 -47.91 -52.77
N ILE A 247 17.66 -47.05 -52.99
CA ILE A 247 17.87 -45.67 -53.46
C ILE A 247 17.24 -44.73 -52.43
N LEU A 248 18.05 -43.82 -51.89
CA LEU A 248 17.57 -42.78 -50.98
C LEU A 248 16.88 -41.64 -51.77
N PRO A 249 15.77 -41.09 -51.23
CA PRO A 249 15.08 -39.98 -51.86
C PRO A 249 15.90 -38.69 -51.80
N ASP A 250 15.50 -37.72 -52.63
CA ASP A 250 16.08 -36.38 -52.61
C ASP A 250 15.99 -35.77 -51.20
N GLY A 251 17.07 -35.11 -50.77
CA GLY A 251 17.22 -34.59 -49.39
C GLY A 251 17.93 -35.55 -48.42
N TYR A 252 18.12 -36.82 -48.80
CA TYR A 252 18.88 -37.83 -48.05
C TYR A 252 20.17 -38.30 -48.77
N ARG A 253 20.47 -37.71 -49.92
CA ARG A 253 21.64 -38.05 -50.74
C ARG A 253 22.86 -37.20 -50.33
N PRO A 254 24.08 -37.77 -50.30
CA PRO A 254 25.27 -37.02 -49.95
C PRO A 254 25.74 -36.13 -51.12
N ALA A 255 26.43 -35.03 -50.80
CA ALA A 255 27.04 -34.16 -51.81
C ALA A 255 28.27 -34.78 -52.49
N LEU A 256 28.92 -35.76 -51.86
CA LEU A 256 30.06 -36.52 -52.37
C LEU A 256 29.84 -38.01 -52.11
N ASP A 257 30.42 -38.88 -52.93
CA ASP A 257 30.30 -40.31 -52.72
C ASP A 257 30.95 -40.71 -51.39
N GLN A 258 30.21 -41.44 -50.56
CA GLN A 258 30.67 -41.84 -49.24
C GLN A 258 30.75 -43.36 -49.12
N VAL A 259 31.86 -43.85 -48.59
CA VAL A 259 32.13 -45.28 -48.44
C VAL A 259 32.23 -45.63 -46.97
N SER A 260 31.52 -46.66 -46.54
CA SER A 260 31.60 -47.23 -45.20
C SER A 260 31.93 -48.73 -45.28
N VAL A 261 32.89 -49.17 -44.49
CA VAL A 261 33.21 -50.60 -44.35
C VAL A 261 32.15 -51.22 -43.44
N GLN A 262 31.54 -52.32 -43.87
CA GLN A 262 30.46 -52.97 -43.11
C GLN A 262 30.87 -54.39 -42.70
N PRO A 263 30.55 -54.81 -41.47
CA PRO A 263 30.74 -56.19 -41.05
C PRO A 263 29.71 -57.09 -41.75
N ILE A 264 30.18 -58.12 -42.46
CA ILE A 264 29.35 -59.21 -43.00
C ILE A 264 29.53 -60.46 -42.16
N SER A 265 28.42 -61.09 -41.80
CA SER A 265 28.41 -62.45 -41.27
C SER A 265 28.21 -63.41 -42.45
N GLY A 266 29.30 -64.00 -42.95
CA GLY A 266 29.21 -65.24 -43.73
C GLY A 266 29.73 -65.28 -45.17
N SER A 267 30.54 -64.35 -45.68
CA SER A 267 31.15 -64.55 -47.01
C SER A 267 32.56 -65.16 -46.93
N THR A 268 32.67 -66.47 -47.07
CA THR A 268 33.95 -67.14 -47.39
C THR A 268 34.08 -67.27 -48.90
N LEU A 269 34.97 -66.49 -49.52
CA LEU A 269 35.51 -66.79 -50.84
C LEU A 269 36.69 -67.76 -50.65
N GLY A 270 36.49 -69.07 -50.81
CA GLY A 270 37.61 -70.02 -50.76
C GLY A 270 38.47 -69.96 -49.49
N GLY A 271 37.90 -69.55 -48.34
CA GLY A 271 38.62 -69.38 -47.07
C GLY A 271 39.25 -68.01 -46.82
N ILE A 272 39.04 -67.02 -47.68
CA ILE A 272 39.57 -65.65 -47.51
C ILE A 272 38.44 -64.71 -47.05
N THR A 273 38.66 -63.99 -45.94
CA THR A 273 37.76 -62.94 -45.44
C THR A 273 37.96 -61.66 -46.26
N ALA A 274 37.08 -61.40 -47.22
CA ALA A 274 37.05 -60.10 -47.91
C ALA A 274 36.27 -59.09 -47.05
N GLN A 275 36.80 -57.87 -46.92
CA GLN A 275 36.07 -56.77 -46.27
C GLN A 275 35.05 -56.22 -47.26
N SER A 276 33.77 -56.40 -46.95
CA SER A 276 32.69 -55.75 -47.68
C SER A 276 32.57 -54.27 -47.33
N ARG A 277 32.15 -53.50 -48.31
CA ARG A 277 31.84 -52.09 -48.14
C ARG A 277 30.48 -51.77 -48.73
N ILE A 278 29.78 -50.87 -48.06
CA ILE A 278 28.61 -50.20 -48.59
C ILE A 278 29.01 -48.77 -48.92
N ALA A 279 28.69 -48.33 -50.13
CA ALA A 279 28.92 -46.96 -50.55
C ALA A 279 27.59 -46.30 -50.90
N LEU A 280 27.35 -45.13 -50.32
CA LEU A 280 26.25 -44.25 -50.69
C LEU A 280 26.78 -43.22 -51.69
N TRP A 281 26.26 -43.28 -52.91
CA TRP A 281 26.67 -42.41 -54.00
C TRP A 281 25.80 -41.15 -54.05
N THR A 282 26.29 -40.13 -54.75
CA THR A 282 25.60 -38.84 -54.96
C THR A 282 24.23 -38.98 -55.64
N ASP A 283 24.02 -40.06 -56.42
CA ASP A 283 22.73 -40.42 -57.02
C ASP A 283 21.73 -41.03 -56.01
N GLY A 284 22.14 -41.18 -54.75
CA GLY A 284 21.36 -41.80 -53.67
C GLY A 284 21.38 -43.32 -53.68
N ALA A 285 22.08 -43.96 -54.62
CA ALA A 285 22.18 -45.39 -54.68
C ALA A 285 23.10 -45.91 -53.57
N LEU A 286 22.53 -46.75 -52.71
CA LEU A 286 23.26 -47.51 -51.73
C LEU A 286 23.78 -48.78 -52.41
N ARG A 287 25.07 -48.81 -52.73
CA ARG A 287 25.71 -49.91 -53.46
C ARG A 287 26.57 -50.75 -52.55
N ILE A 288 26.65 -52.03 -52.82
CA ILE A 288 27.48 -52.96 -52.07
C ILE A 288 28.59 -53.55 -52.93
N TYR A 289 29.74 -53.76 -52.31
CA TYR A 289 30.96 -54.24 -52.97
C TYR A 289 31.68 -55.24 -52.06
N GLY A 290 32.41 -56.17 -52.68
CA GLY A 290 33.20 -57.17 -51.98
C GLY A 290 32.37 -58.29 -51.35
N ILE A 291 31.22 -58.64 -51.95
CA ILE A 291 30.42 -59.80 -51.55
C ILE A 291 30.62 -60.93 -52.55
N THR A 292 30.75 -62.15 -52.04
CA THR A 292 31.04 -63.34 -52.87
C THR A 292 30.07 -64.49 -52.63
N GLY A 293 29.01 -64.30 -51.84
CA GLY A 293 28.00 -65.32 -51.54
C GLY A 293 26.88 -64.83 -50.62
N ASN A 294 25.85 -65.66 -50.47
CA ASN A 294 24.71 -65.39 -49.58
C ASN A 294 25.19 -65.28 -48.12
N GLY A 295 25.03 -64.10 -47.53
CA GLY A 295 25.29 -63.83 -46.11
C GLY A 295 24.42 -62.68 -45.62
N ASP A 296 24.37 -62.52 -44.30
CA ASP A 296 23.62 -61.44 -43.66
C ASP A 296 24.50 -60.20 -43.53
N ILE A 297 23.98 -59.06 -43.98
CA ILE A 297 24.71 -57.79 -43.98
C ILE A 297 24.10 -56.87 -42.94
N GLY A 298 24.90 -56.51 -41.94
CA GLY A 298 24.59 -55.43 -41.04
C GLY A 298 24.77 -54.10 -41.75
N ILE A 299 23.71 -53.29 -41.79
CA ILE A 299 23.76 -51.89 -42.19
C ILE A 299 23.77 -51.09 -40.90
N LYS A 300 24.96 -50.63 -40.49
CA LYS A 300 25.06 -49.66 -39.39
C LYS A 300 26.06 -48.60 -39.77
N SER A 301 25.54 -47.47 -40.22
CA SER A 301 26.37 -46.44 -40.83
C SER A 301 25.72 -45.07 -40.72
N SER A 302 26.59 -44.07 -40.70
CA SER A 302 26.21 -42.67 -40.68
C SER A 302 27.01 -41.91 -41.73
N TRP A 303 26.32 -41.07 -42.49
CA TRP A 303 26.89 -40.32 -43.61
C TRP A 303 26.50 -38.86 -43.51
N VAL A 304 27.46 -37.97 -43.68
CA VAL A 304 27.23 -36.52 -43.69
C VAL A 304 26.72 -36.15 -45.08
N ILE A 305 25.61 -35.43 -45.18
CA ILE A 305 24.99 -35.05 -46.45
C ILE A 305 24.88 -33.55 -46.64
#